data_AF-A0A428Z6J9-F1
#
_entry.id   AF-A0A428Z6J9-F1
#
_cell.length_a   1.000
_cell.length_b   1.000
_cell.length_c   1.000
_cell.angle_alpha   90.00
_cell.angle_beta   90.00
_cell.angle_gamma   90.00
#
_symmetry.space_group_name_H-M   'P 1'
#
loop_
_entity.id
_entity.type
_entity.pdbx_description
1 polymer ?
#
loop_
_entity_poly.entity_id
_entity_poly.type
_entity_poly.pdbx_seq_one_letter_code
_entity_poly.pdbx_strand_id
1 'polypeptide(L)'
;MEVTAQPPLGMLAELTHRCPLHCPYCSNPIELVTRENELSTDEWLAVIDQARELGVLQVHMSGGEPLARPDLPVLVERASDLGCYVNLVTSGLGLTEERLTGLVDRGLAHVQLSVQGADAEMANRIAGVKAHAHKLAAARAVKKLDMPLTVNVVLHRANHHQVADLIALAEEMGADRLELANTQYYGWGLRNRSALMPTAEQLAEAEPIVRAAIERLRGTMQIVYVVADYYEPYPKPCMYGWGSRQLTVAPNGDVLPCPAASSITTLKLDNVRSQSLEEIWYRSDSFNAYRGDHWMPDPCRSCSRKGIDFGGCRCQAFLLTGDAGATDPVCSKSPDRGVIDTILAGTPSEPPELVMRKNTIKVV
;
A
#
# COMPACT_ATOMS: atom_id res chain seq x y z
N MET A 1 -11.47 -29.98 -5.54
CA MET A 1 -12.35 -29.19 -4.65
C MET A 1 -12.24 -27.76 -5.11
N GLU A 2 -13.29 -27.21 -5.70
CA GLU A 2 -13.36 -25.77 -5.97
C GLU A 2 -13.20 -25.05 -4.62
N VAL A 3 -12.10 -24.32 -4.47
CA VAL A 3 -11.98 -23.36 -3.39
C VAL A 3 -12.96 -22.25 -3.76
N THR A 4 -14.17 -22.29 -3.20
CA THR A 4 -15.10 -21.17 -3.28
C THR A 4 -14.41 -19.99 -2.60
N ALA A 5 -13.96 -19.02 -3.40
CA ALA A 5 -13.32 -17.80 -2.89
C ALA A 5 -14.24 -17.16 -1.84
N GLN A 6 -13.66 -16.73 -0.73
CA GLN A 6 -14.44 -16.00 0.27
C GLN A 6 -14.77 -14.60 -0.27
N PRO A 7 -15.85 -13.97 0.22
CA PRO A 7 -16.09 -12.55 -0.03
C PRO A 7 -14.87 -11.69 0.38
N PRO A 8 -14.55 -10.62 -0.37
CA PRO A 8 -13.52 -9.67 0.03
C PRO A 8 -13.95 -8.94 1.31
N LEU A 9 -13.01 -8.75 2.23
CA LEU A 9 -13.21 -7.99 3.46
C LEU A 9 -13.02 -6.48 3.24
N GLY A 10 -12.17 -6.10 2.28
CA GLY A 10 -11.79 -4.71 2.05
C GLY A 10 -11.72 -4.34 0.58
N MET A 11 -11.88 -3.05 0.29
CA MET A 11 -11.61 -2.43 -0.99
C MET A 11 -10.64 -1.26 -0.81
N LEU A 12 -9.53 -1.26 -1.55
CA LEU A 12 -8.72 -0.07 -1.76
C LEU A 12 -9.28 0.71 -2.96
N ALA A 13 -9.89 1.85 -2.71
CA ALA A 13 -10.41 2.74 -3.74
C ALA A 13 -9.35 3.78 -4.08
N GLU A 14 -8.59 3.56 -5.15
CA GLU A 14 -7.63 4.54 -5.66
C GLU A 14 -8.38 5.59 -6.48
N LEU A 15 -8.85 6.64 -5.81
CA LEU A 15 -9.82 7.56 -6.40
C LEU A 15 -9.25 8.44 -7.53
N THR A 16 -7.95 8.69 -7.47
CA THR A 16 -7.18 9.50 -8.43
C THR A 16 -5.71 9.15 -8.30
N HIS A 17 -4.90 9.37 -9.33
CA HIS A 17 -3.44 9.30 -9.22
C HIS A 17 -2.77 10.67 -8.98
N ARG A 18 -3.54 11.76 -8.99
CA ARG A 18 -3.06 13.10 -8.65
C ARG A 18 -2.58 13.11 -7.20
N CYS A 19 -1.41 13.66 -6.95
CA CYS A 19 -0.82 13.72 -5.62
C CYS A 19 0.02 15.00 -5.49
N PRO A 20 -0.05 15.72 -4.35
CA PRO A 20 0.84 16.83 -4.07
C PRO A 20 2.25 16.39 -3.66
N LEU A 21 2.46 15.09 -3.40
CA LEU A 21 3.77 14.52 -3.05
C LEU A 21 4.44 13.85 -4.26
N HIS A 22 5.77 13.75 -4.18
CA HIS A 22 6.64 13.20 -5.21
C HIS A 22 7.51 12.04 -4.70
N CYS A 23 6.96 11.27 -3.74
CA CYS A 23 7.68 10.22 -3.02
C CYS A 23 8.37 9.24 -3.98
N PRO A 24 9.69 9.01 -3.85
CA PRO A 24 10.46 8.18 -4.78
C PRO A 24 10.26 6.68 -4.58
N TYR A 25 9.44 6.28 -3.60
CA TYR A 25 9.07 4.89 -3.30
C TYR A 25 7.59 4.58 -3.60
N CYS A 26 6.83 5.54 -4.13
CA CYS A 26 5.37 5.43 -4.31
C CYS A 26 4.97 4.10 -4.99
N SER A 27 3.93 3.46 -4.44
CA SER A 27 3.38 2.20 -4.95
C SER A 27 2.55 2.38 -6.21
N ASN A 28 2.00 3.58 -6.45
CA ASN A 28 1.21 3.84 -7.65
C ASN A 28 2.05 3.54 -8.90
N PRO A 29 1.40 3.10 -9.99
CA PRO A 29 2.06 2.81 -11.25
C PRO A 29 2.97 3.97 -11.71
N ILE A 30 4.01 3.63 -12.48
CA ILE A 30 4.85 4.66 -13.12
C ILE A 30 4.04 5.41 -14.18
N GLU A 31 3.17 4.68 -14.89
CA GLU A 31 2.24 5.22 -15.87
C GLU A 31 0.91 5.56 -15.19
N LEU A 32 0.70 6.85 -14.92
CA LEU A 32 -0.46 7.32 -14.15
C LEU A 32 -1.65 7.59 -15.07
N VAL A 33 -2.82 7.08 -14.70
CA VAL A 33 -4.12 7.51 -15.22
C VAL A 33 -4.25 9.04 -15.18
N THR A 34 -4.62 9.63 -16.31
CA THR A 34 -4.89 11.07 -16.42
C THR A 34 -6.30 11.39 -15.92
N ARG A 35 -6.54 12.66 -15.53
CA ARG A 35 -7.79 13.09 -14.92
C ARG A 35 -9.02 12.78 -15.78
N GLU A 36 -8.88 12.87 -17.10
CA GLU A 36 -9.98 12.67 -18.07
C GLU A 36 -10.42 11.20 -18.14
N ASN A 37 -9.57 10.29 -17.67
CA ASN A 37 -9.82 8.86 -17.66
C ASN A 37 -10.22 8.34 -16.26
N GLU A 38 -10.25 9.21 -15.24
CA GLU A 38 -10.74 8.87 -13.91
C GLU A 38 -12.25 8.52 -13.95
N LEU A 39 -12.70 7.61 -13.08
CA LEU A 39 -14.11 7.35 -12.84
C LEU A 39 -14.79 8.62 -12.33
N SER A 40 -15.96 8.89 -12.90
CA SER A 40 -16.89 9.93 -12.46
C SER A 40 -17.43 9.63 -11.05
N THR A 41 -18.13 10.60 -10.45
CA THR A 41 -18.77 10.41 -9.15
C THR A 41 -19.78 9.26 -9.19
N ASP A 42 -20.65 9.22 -10.20
CA ASP A 42 -21.69 8.19 -10.32
C ASP A 42 -21.10 6.79 -10.49
N GLU A 43 -20.01 6.66 -11.25
CA GLU A 43 -19.29 5.39 -11.40
C GLU A 43 -18.68 4.94 -10.07
N TRP A 44 -18.07 5.84 -9.28
CA TRP A 44 -17.57 5.48 -7.95
C TRP A 44 -18.68 5.10 -6.97
N LEU A 45 -19.82 5.78 -7.00
CA LEU A 45 -20.97 5.41 -6.19
C LEU A 45 -21.45 4.00 -6.53
N ALA A 46 -21.56 3.67 -7.82
CA ALA A 46 -21.92 2.33 -8.27
C ALA A 46 -20.87 1.27 -7.87
N VAL A 47 -19.58 1.60 -7.88
CA VAL A 47 -18.50 0.72 -7.40
C VAL A 47 -18.62 0.46 -5.90
N ILE A 48 -18.90 1.49 -5.10
CA ILE A 48 -19.07 1.37 -3.66
C ILE A 48 -20.30 0.50 -3.32
N ASP A 49 -21.40 0.67 -4.05
CA ASP A 49 -22.61 -0.16 -3.90
C ASP A 49 -22.31 -1.63 -4.17
N GLN A 50 -21.70 -1.92 -5.33
CA GLN A 50 -21.30 -3.28 -5.70
C GLN A 50 -20.31 -3.89 -4.72
N ALA A 51 -19.36 -3.09 -4.19
CA ALA A 51 -18.39 -3.56 -3.21
C ALA A 51 -19.10 -4.01 -1.93
N ARG A 52 -20.08 -3.24 -1.45
CA ARG A 52 -20.88 -3.63 -0.28
C ARG A 52 -21.69 -4.89 -0.54
N GLU A 53 -22.39 -4.98 -1.67
CA GLU A 53 -23.16 -6.16 -2.08
C GLU A 53 -22.29 -7.42 -2.15
N LEU A 54 -21.04 -7.26 -2.62
CA LEU A 54 -20.04 -8.33 -2.68
C LEU A 54 -19.54 -8.79 -1.30
N GLY A 55 -19.75 -8.00 -0.25
CA GLY A 55 -19.39 -8.34 1.14
C GLY A 55 -18.27 -7.49 1.74
N VAL A 56 -17.80 -6.44 1.05
CA VAL A 56 -16.77 -5.53 1.56
C VAL A 56 -17.23 -4.86 2.85
N LEU A 57 -16.38 -4.91 3.87
CA LEU A 57 -16.59 -4.29 5.18
C LEU A 57 -15.80 -2.99 5.34
N GLN A 58 -14.64 -2.89 4.69
CA GLN A 58 -13.71 -1.76 4.83
C GLN A 58 -13.45 -1.09 3.48
N VAL A 59 -13.65 0.23 3.39
CA VAL A 59 -13.33 1.00 2.19
C VAL A 59 -12.21 1.97 2.50
N HIS A 60 -11.07 1.79 1.85
CA HIS A 60 -9.89 2.63 1.98
C HIS A 60 -9.86 3.65 0.85
N MET A 61 -10.22 4.89 1.14
CA MET A 61 -10.17 6.02 0.21
C MET A 61 -8.71 6.45 0.04
N SER A 62 -8.12 6.20 -1.12
CA SER A 62 -6.67 6.35 -1.37
C SER A 62 -6.37 6.73 -2.82
N GLY A 63 -5.25 6.23 -3.37
CA GLY A 63 -4.73 6.51 -4.70
C GLY A 63 -3.46 7.33 -4.62
N GLY A 64 -3.43 8.48 -5.29
CA GLY A 64 -2.39 9.49 -5.14
C GLY A 64 -2.66 10.36 -3.93
N GLU A 65 -3.77 11.08 -3.95
CA GLU A 65 -4.28 11.87 -2.84
C GLU A 65 -5.80 11.97 -2.96
N PRO A 66 -6.58 11.25 -2.11
CA PRO A 66 -8.04 11.31 -2.16
C PRO A 66 -8.58 12.73 -1.92
N LEU A 67 -7.87 13.58 -1.16
CA LEU A 67 -8.26 14.98 -0.95
C LEU A 67 -8.15 15.86 -2.21
N ALA A 68 -7.57 15.36 -3.31
CA ALA A 68 -7.58 16.05 -4.60
C ALA A 68 -8.91 15.92 -5.36
N ARG A 69 -9.85 15.13 -4.84
CA ARG A 69 -11.20 14.98 -5.39
C ARG A 69 -12.20 15.87 -4.65
N PRO A 70 -12.99 16.69 -5.37
CA PRO A 70 -14.03 17.53 -4.76
C PRO A 70 -15.23 16.72 -4.26
N ASP A 71 -15.49 15.56 -4.86
CA ASP A 71 -16.60 14.66 -4.56
C ASP A 71 -16.30 13.64 -3.46
N LEU A 72 -15.09 13.67 -2.85
CA LEU A 72 -14.73 12.79 -1.74
C LEU A 72 -15.78 12.72 -0.61
N PRO A 73 -16.36 13.85 -0.14
CA PRO A 73 -17.39 13.79 0.91
C PRO A 73 -18.59 12.92 0.53
N VAL A 74 -19.04 12.97 -0.73
CA VAL A 74 -20.16 12.19 -1.23
C VAL A 74 -19.82 10.69 -1.25
N LEU A 75 -18.59 10.35 -1.62
CA LEU A 75 -18.12 8.95 -1.63
C LEU A 75 -17.98 8.38 -0.21
N VAL A 76 -17.52 9.19 0.74
CA VAL A 76 -17.44 8.82 2.17
C VAL A 76 -18.84 8.57 2.73
N GLU A 77 -19.78 9.50 2.49
CA GLU A 77 -21.16 9.40 2.94
C GLU A 77 -21.82 8.12 2.41
N ARG A 78 -21.68 7.86 1.10
CA ARG A 78 -22.26 6.65 0.49
C ARG A 78 -21.71 5.36 1.09
N ALA A 79 -20.40 5.27 1.26
CA ALA A 79 -19.78 4.07 1.85
C ALA A 79 -20.23 3.88 3.32
N SER A 80 -20.33 4.97 4.08
CA SER A 80 -20.81 4.94 5.47
C SER A 80 -22.28 4.53 5.57
N ASP A 81 -23.17 5.08 4.75
CA ASP A 81 -24.61 4.76 4.74
C ASP A 81 -24.88 3.28 4.45
N LEU A 82 -24.00 2.65 3.69
CA LEU A 82 -24.02 1.21 3.40
C LEU A 82 -23.46 0.34 4.54
N GLY A 83 -22.98 0.96 5.62
CA GLY A 83 -22.42 0.30 6.80
C GLY A 83 -20.95 -0.10 6.65
N CYS A 84 -20.20 0.46 5.70
CA CYS A 84 -18.76 0.20 5.56
C CYS A 84 -17.97 1.03 6.59
N TYR A 85 -16.87 0.46 7.07
CA TYR A 85 -15.84 1.20 7.80
C TYR A 85 -14.97 1.98 6.80
N VAL A 86 -15.08 3.31 6.80
CA VAL A 86 -14.39 4.18 5.84
C VAL A 86 -13.07 4.69 6.43
N ASN A 87 -11.96 4.37 5.77
CA ASN A 87 -10.61 4.82 6.13
C ASN A 87 -10.08 5.80 5.06
N LEU A 88 -9.65 6.98 5.46
CA LEU A 88 -8.98 7.95 4.60
C LEU A 88 -7.46 7.75 4.65
N VAL A 89 -6.85 7.29 3.56
CA VAL A 89 -5.40 7.16 3.41
C VAL A 89 -4.86 8.39 2.67
N THR A 90 -4.20 9.30 3.38
CA THR A 90 -3.87 10.64 2.86
C THR A 90 -2.43 11.08 3.20
N SER A 91 -1.91 12.01 2.41
CA SER A 91 -0.70 12.77 2.75
C SER A 91 -0.93 13.81 3.85
N GLY A 92 -2.20 14.15 4.14
CA GLY A 92 -2.61 15.21 5.07
C GLY A 92 -2.53 16.63 4.48
N LEU A 93 -2.02 16.79 3.26
CA LEU A 93 -1.98 18.11 2.62
C LEU A 93 -3.39 18.52 2.18
N GLY A 94 -3.85 19.66 2.70
CA GLY A 94 -5.21 20.15 2.47
C GLY A 94 -6.27 19.52 3.39
N LEU A 95 -5.86 18.74 4.40
CA LEU A 95 -6.76 18.26 5.46
C LEU A 95 -6.87 19.32 6.56
N THR A 96 -7.70 20.32 6.36
CA THR A 96 -8.03 21.30 7.39
C THR A 96 -9.00 20.70 8.42
N GLU A 97 -9.10 21.32 9.60
CA GLU A 97 -10.07 20.90 10.62
C GLU A 97 -11.50 20.93 10.07
N GLU A 98 -11.89 22.02 9.38
CA GLU A 98 -13.21 22.14 8.74
C GLU A 98 -13.47 21.00 7.74
N ARG A 99 -12.50 20.70 6.88
CA ARG A 99 -12.64 19.63 5.89
C ARG A 99 -12.75 18.27 6.55
N LEU A 100 -11.94 18.02 7.59
CA LEU A 100 -12.00 16.77 8.34
C LEU A 100 -13.33 16.62 9.07
N THR A 101 -13.83 17.66 9.75
CA THR A 101 -15.15 17.67 10.39
C THR A 101 -16.24 17.32 9.38
N GLY A 102 -16.22 17.95 8.19
CA GLY A 102 -17.19 17.63 7.14
C GLY A 102 -17.12 16.19 6.64
N LEU A 103 -15.97 15.51 6.71
CA LEU A 103 -15.86 14.08 6.38
C LEU A 103 -16.33 13.20 7.55
N VAL A 104 -16.04 13.57 8.80
CA VAL A 104 -16.49 12.86 10.01
C VAL A 104 -18.01 12.93 10.14
N ASP A 105 -18.62 14.08 9.88
CA ASP A 105 -20.09 14.26 9.86
C ASP A 105 -20.77 13.34 8.83
N ARG A 106 -20.02 12.88 7.82
CA ARG A 106 -20.47 11.95 6.77
C ARG A 106 -20.03 10.50 7.02
N GLY A 107 -19.53 10.21 8.22
CA GLY A 107 -19.19 8.85 8.64
C GLY A 107 -17.79 8.38 8.27
N LEU A 108 -16.84 9.29 8.01
CA LEU A 108 -15.43 8.90 8.02
C LEU A 108 -15.07 8.32 9.39
N ALA A 109 -14.56 7.09 9.42
CA ALA A 109 -14.32 6.35 10.66
C ALA A 109 -12.84 6.33 11.10
N HIS A 110 -11.90 6.57 10.17
CA HIS A 110 -10.47 6.46 10.46
C HIS A 110 -9.62 7.28 9.51
N VAL A 111 -8.50 7.80 10.00
CA VAL A 111 -7.49 8.49 9.17
C VAL A 111 -6.16 7.75 9.24
N GLN A 112 -5.61 7.42 8.08
CA GLN A 112 -4.26 6.91 7.92
C GLN A 112 -3.38 7.99 7.27
N LEU A 113 -2.47 8.54 8.05
CA LEU A 113 -1.60 9.64 7.65
C LEU A 113 -0.21 9.13 7.27
N SER A 114 0.21 9.39 6.04
CA SER A 114 1.54 8.99 5.56
C SER A 114 2.61 9.96 6.06
N VAL A 115 3.71 9.46 6.64
CA VAL A 115 4.88 10.24 7.10
C VAL A 115 6.14 9.75 6.39
N GLN A 116 7.04 10.69 6.04
CA GLN A 116 8.21 10.42 5.19
C GLN A 116 9.55 10.42 5.96
N GLY A 117 9.59 10.99 7.16
CA GLY A 117 10.78 11.16 7.98
C GLY A 117 10.40 11.69 9.35
N ALA A 118 11.30 11.53 10.33
CA ALA A 118 11.04 11.97 11.70
C ALA A 118 11.17 13.50 11.87
N ASP A 119 11.94 14.15 10.99
CA ASP A 119 12.14 15.59 10.99
C ASP A 119 11.74 16.23 9.66
N ALA A 120 11.68 17.57 9.65
CA ALA A 120 11.27 18.33 8.49
C ALA A 120 12.24 18.21 7.30
N GLU A 121 13.54 18.02 7.53
CA GLU A 121 14.52 17.91 6.46
C GLU A 121 14.31 16.60 5.69
N MET A 122 14.33 15.47 6.39
CA MET A 122 14.10 14.14 5.81
C MET A 122 12.71 14.07 5.17
N ALA A 123 11.68 14.46 5.91
CA ALA A 123 10.31 14.36 5.45
C ALA A 123 10.08 15.18 4.17
N ASN A 124 10.58 16.42 4.11
CA ASN A 124 10.37 17.28 2.94
C ASN A 124 11.21 16.82 1.74
N ARG A 125 12.44 16.35 1.97
CA ARG A 125 13.30 15.81 0.91
C ARG A 125 12.64 14.62 0.22
N ILE A 126 12.17 13.65 1.01
CA ILE A 126 11.53 12.43 0.50
C ILE A 126 10.14 12.70 -0.08
N ALA A 127 9.37 13.61 0.53
CA ALA A 127 8.08 14.02 0.00
C ALA A 127 8.21 14.83 -1.31
N GLY A 128 9.36 15.44 -1.56
CA GLY A 128 9.60 16.37 -2.68
C GLY A 128 8.89 17.72 -2.55
N VAL A 129 8.28 17.99 -1.38
CA VAL A 129 7.54 19.22 -1.05
C VAL A 129 7.64 19.51 0.45
N LYS A 130 7.41 20.77 0.85
CA LYS A 130 7.39 21.17 2.27
C LYS A 130 6.07 20.77 2.94
N ALA A 131 5.99 19.52 3.39
CA ALA A 131 4.77 18.91 3.91
C ALA A 131 4.78 18.61 5.41
N HIS A 132 5.95 18.55 6.06
CA HIS A 132 6.07 18.05 7.44
C HIS A 132 5.13 18.76 8.44
N ALA A 133 5.16 20.09 8.49
CA ALA A 133 4.31 20.86 9.40
C ALA A 133 2.81 20.67 9.14
N HIS A 134 2.41 20.50 7.88
CA HIS A 134 1.01 20.23 7.51
C HIS A 134 0.55 18.87 8.05
N LYS A 135 1.43 17.86 8.06
CA LYS A 135 1.13 16.53 8.61
C LYS A 135 0.95 16.56 10.12
N LEU A 136 1.79 17.31 10.83
CA LEU A 136 1.62 17.52 12.27
C LEU A 136 0.31 18.23 12.58
N ALA A 137 -0.06 19.23 11.77
CA ALA A 137 -1.34 19.93 11.91
C ALA A 137 -2.53 19.00 11.62
N ALA A 138 -2.44 18.17 10.58
CA ALA A 138 -3.46 17.18 10.25
C ALA A 138 -3.64 16.16 11.39
N ALA A 139 -2.56 15.62 11.94
CA ALA A 139 -2.65 14.70 13.09
C ALA A 139 -3.30 15.34 14.31
N ARG A 140 -2.94 16.59 14.64
CA ARG A 140 -3.60 17.33 15.72
C ARG A 140 -5.10 17.52 15.46
N ALA A 141 -5.50 17.82 14.22
CA ALA A 141 -6.90 17.94 13.86
C ALA A 141 -7.65 16.61 14.02
N VAL A 142 -7.05 15.50 13.60
CA VAL A 142 -7.59 14.14 13.79
C VAL A 142 -7.80 13.84 15.26
N LYS A 143 -6.79 14.03 16.11
CA LYS A 143 -6.93 13.75 17.55
C LYS A 143 -7.84 14.73 18.27
N LYS A 144 -7.95 15.99 17.83
CA LYS A 144 -8.91 16.97 18.39
C LYS A 144 -10.37 16.52 18.20
N LEU A 145 -10.66 15.80 17.13
CA LEU A 145 -11.98 15.21 16.85
C LEU A 145 -12.15 13.80 17.43
N ASP A 146 -11.23 13.36 18.30
CA ASP A 146 -11.22 12.02 18.91
C ASP A 146 -11.24 10.87 17.88
N MET A 147 -10.66 11.11 16.71
CA MET A 147 -10.63 10.14 15.63
C MET A 147 -9.47 9.14 15.79
N PRO A 148 -9.67 7.86 15.42
CA PRO A 148 -8.59 6.91 15.25
C PRO A 148 -7.57 7.36 14.19
N LEU A 149 -6.29 7.32 14.56
CA LEU A 149 -5.16 7.72 13.73
C LEU A 149 -4.18 6.55 13.54
N THR A 150 -3.98 6.15 12.29
CA THR A 150 -2.80 5.36 11.91
C THR A 150 -1.74 6.26 11.29
N VAL A 151 -0.51 6.20 11.78
CA VAL A 151 0.66 6.75 11.09
C VAL A 151 1.29 5.65 10.25
N ASN A 152 1.43 5.88 8.95
CA ASN A 152 2.12 4.96 8.03
C ASN A 152 3.44 5.56 7.58
N VAL A 153 4.52 4.79 7.72
CA VAL A 153 5.87 5.17 7.32
C VAL A 153 6.44 4.10 6.41
N VAL A 154 6.96 4.52 5.26
CA VAL A 154 7.80 3.68 4.42
C VAL A 154 9.25 3.83 4.89
N LEU A 155 9.80 2.73 5.40
CA LEU A 155 11.21 2.63 5.78
C LEU A 155 12.05 2.35 4.54
N HIS A 156 13.12 3.12 4.41
CA HIS A 156 14.09 3.03 3.33
C HIS A 156 15.48 3.33 3.86
N ARG A 157 16.51 3.00 3.06
CA ARG A 157 17.92 3.20 3.40
C ARG A 157 18.23 4.57 3.99
N ALA A 158 17.63 5.62 3.43
CA ALA A 158 17.86 6.98 3.89
C ALA A 158 17.23 7.36 5.25
N ASN A 159 16.19 6.68 5.75
CA ASN A 159 15.51 7.04 7.01
C ASN A 159 15.58 5.93 8.08
N HIS A 160 16.29 4.82 7.80
CA HIS A 160 16.36 3.70 8.73
C HIS A 160 17.02 4.04 10.08
N HIS A 161 17.95 4.99 10.08
CA HIS A 161 18.56 5.51 11.29
C HIS A 161 17.57 6.30 12.17
N GLN A 162 16.43 6.72 11.62
CA GLN A 162 15.39 7.48 12.32
C GLN A 162 14.28 6.60 12.90
N VAL A 163 14.40 5.27 12.91
CA VAL A 163 13.30 4.38 13.35
C VAL A 163 12.82 4.70 14.77
N ALA A 164 13.74 4.97 15.70
CA ALA A 164 13.37 5.38 17.07
C ALA A 164 12.62 6.71 17.09
N ASP A 165 13.09 7.70 16.32
CA ASP A 165 12.50 9.03 16.24
C ASP A 165 11.13 9.01 15.54
N LEU A 166 10.95 8.15 14.53
CA LEU A 166 9.67 7.91 13.85
C LEU A 166 8.63 7.32 14.81
N ILE A 167 9.05 6.42 15.70
CA ILE A 167 8.18 5.86 16.75
C ILE A 167 7.81 6.98 17.74
N ALA A 168 8.78 7.76 18.20
CA ALA A 168 8.52 8.88 19.11
C ALA A 168 7.60 9.94 18.48
N LEU A 169 7.77 10.22 17.19
CA LEU A 169 6.89 11.12 16.44
C LEU A 169 5.46 10.58 16.36
N ALA A 170 5.26 9.28 16.13
CA ALA A 170 3.94 8.68 16.14
C ALA A 170 3.25 8.77 17.52
N GLU A 171 4.02 8.61 18.60
CA GLU A 171 3.54 8.86 19.97
C GLU A 171 3.14 10.32 20.18
N GLU A 172 3.95 11.29 19.73
CA GLU A 172 3.64 12.73 19.80
C GLU A 172 2.37 13.07 19.01
N MET A 173 2.19 12.44 17.85
CA MET A 173 0.99 12.59 17.03
C MET A 173 -0.26 11.96 17.67
N GLY A 174 -0.12 11.20 18.75
CA GLY A 174 -1.21 10.49 19.41
C GLY A 174 -1.77 9.35 18.55
N ALA A 175 -0.93 8.69 17.78
CA ALA A 175 -1.35 7.61 16.90
C ALA A 175 -1.81 6.38 17.69
N ASP A 176 -2.91 5.78 17.26
CA ASP A 176 -3.44 4.53 17.80
C ASP A 176 -2.73 3.33 17.16
N ARG A 177 -2.17 3.54 15.97
CA ARG A 177 -1.43 2.53 15.22
C ARG A 177 -0.28 3.15 14.41
N LEU A 178 0.85 2.47 14.39
CA LEU A 178 2.02 2.82 13.60
C LEU A 178 2.37 1.66 12.66
N GLU A 179 2.35 1.92 11.37
CA GLU A 179 2.83 0.99 10.34
C GLU A 179 4.23 1.41 9.88
N LEU A 180 5.22 0.55 10.16
CA LEU A 180 6.59 0.69 9.71
C LEU A 180 6.83 -0.35 8.61
N ALA A 181 6.77 0.07 7.34
CA ALA A 181 6.87 -0.85 6.21
C ALA A 181 8.15 -0.62 5.41
N ASN A 182 9.02 -1.63 5.34
CA ASN A 182 10.21 -1.55 4.50
C ASN A 182 9.85 -1.48 3.02
N THR A 183 10.62 -0.68 2.26
CA THR A 183 10.46 -0.52 0.82
C THR A 183 10.59 -1.88 0.11
N GLN A 184 9.79 -2.07 -0.94
CA GLN A 184 9.66 -3.33 -1.68
C GLN A 184 9.86 -3.13 -3.18
N TYR A 185 10.01 -4.22 -3.93
CA TYR A 185 10.28 -4.22 -5.37
C TYR A 185 9.04 -3.99 -6.24
N TYR A 186 8.29 -2.92 -6.02
CA TYR A 186 7.19 -2.50 -6.91
C TYR A 186 7.17 -0.99 -7.12
N GLY A 187 6.54 -0.58 -8.22
CA GLY A 187 6.38 0.83 -8.59
C GLY A 187 7.71 1.59 -8.59
N TRP A 188 7.72 2.73 -7.90
CA TRP A 188 8.92 3.58 -7.79
C TRP A 188 9.99 2.98 -6.87
N GLY A 189 9.63 2.09 -5.95
CA GLY A 189 10.58 1.35 -5.12
C GLY A 189 11.54 0.48 -5.94
N LEU A 190 11.04 -0.20 -6.97
CA LEU A 190 11.88 -0.95 -7.91
C LEU A 190 12.78 -0.04 -8.75
N ARG A 191 12.24 1.09 -9.23
CA ARG A 191 12.97 2.09 -10.03
C ARG A 191 14.16 2.66 -9.25
N ASN A 192 13.97 2.95 -7.97
CA ASN A 192 14.96 3.55 -7.08
C ASN A 192 15.62 2.54 -6.12
N ARG A 193 15.55 1.23 -6.41
CA ARG A 193 15.96 0.16 -5.47
C ARG A 193 17.36 0.33 -4.89
N SER A 194 18.35 0.74 -5.70
CA SER A 194 19.74 0.91 -5.25
C SER A 194 19.90 2.04 -4.23
N ALA A 195 18.99 3.01 -4.21
CA ALA A 195 18.96 4.12 -3.26
C ALA A 195 18.04 3.85 -2.06
N LEU A 196 16.98 3.06 -2.24
CA LEU A 196 15.91 2.90 -1.25
C LEU A 196 15.99 1.64 -0.40
N MET A 197 16.50 0.52 -0.93
CA MET A 197 16.49 -0.73 -0.17
C MET A 197 17.46 -0.62 1.02
N PRO A 198 16.99 -0.82 2.28
CA PRO A 198 17.86 -0.87 3.45
C PRO A 198 18.92 -1.95 3.34
N THR A 199 20.04 -1.75 4.03
CA THR A 199 21.10 -2.75 4.17
C THR A 199 20.75 -3.76 5.27
N ALA A 200 21.44 -4.92 5.27
CA ALA A 200 21.31 -5.91 6.34
C ALA A 200 21.66 -5.33 7.73
N GLU A 201 22.69 -4.49 7.80
CA GLU A 201 23.13 -3.81 9.02
C GLU A 201 22.04 -2.89 9.56
N GLN A 202 21.43 -2.08 8.68
CA GLN A 202 20.33 -1.19 9.06
C GLN A 202 19.15 -1.97 9.63
N LEU A 203 18.78 -3.09 8.99
CA LEU A 203 17.71 -3.96 9.47
C LEU A 203 18.02 -4.55 10.84
N ALA A 204 19.25 -5.04 11.04
CA ALA A 204 19.71 -5.58 12.31
C ALA A 204 19.72 -4.52 13.43
N GLU A 205 19.98 -3.25 13.11
CA GLU A 205 19.91 -2.13 14.05
C GLU A 205 18.46 -1.77 14.43
N ALA A 206 17.52 -1.79 13.49
CA ALA A 206 16.14 -1.41 13.78
C ALA A 206 15.33 -2.50 14.49
N GLU A 207 15.60 -3.77 14.23
CA GLU A 207 14.83 -4.88 14.82
C GLU A 207 14.71 -4.78 16.36
N PRO A 208 15.81 -4.63 17.13
CA PRO A 208 15.70 -4.51 18.59
C PRO A 208 14.96 -3.24 19.02
N ILE A 209 15.08 -2.13 18.29
CA ILE A 209 14.37 -0.87 18.57
C ILE A 209 12.86 -1.08 18.43
N VAL A 210 12.43 -1.64 17.30
CA VAL A 210 11.01 -1.89 17.02
C VAL A 210 10.44 -2.90 18.01
N ARG A 211 11.18 -3.98 18.32
CA ARG A 211 10.76 -4.99 19.30
C ARG A 211 10.57 -4.39 20.70
N ALA A 212 11.50 -3.56 21.15
CA ALA A 212 11.39 -2.87 22.43
C ALA A 212 10.19 -1.90 22.46
N ALA A 213 9.93 -1.20 21.35
CA ALA A 213 8.78 -0.31 21.22
C ALA A 213 7.44 -1.06 21.23
N ILE A 214 7.34 -2.19 20.51
CA ILE A 214 6.14 -3.06 20.52
C ILE A 214 5.78 -3.47 21.95
N GLU A 215 6.78 -3.86 22.75
CA GLU A 215 6.54 -4.24 24.14
C GLU A 215 6.15 -3.04 25.01
N ARG A 216 6.89 -1.94 24.89
CA ARG A 216 6.65 -0.71 25.66
C ARG A 216 5.27 -0.09 25.40
N LEU A 217 4.75 -0.22 24.18
CA LEU A 217 3.52 0.42 23.71
C LEU A 217 2.34 -0.55 23.60
N ARG A 218 2.50 -1.76 24.15
CA ARG A 218 1.45 -2.78 24.18
C ARG A 218 0.20 -2.22 24.88
N GLY A 219 -0.90 -2.14 24.15
CA GLY A 219 -2.18 -1.64 24.65
C GLY A 219 -2.39 -0.13 24.53
N THR A 220 -1.39 0.64 24.10
CA THR A 220 -1.51 2.10 23.85
C THR A 220 -1.42 2.43 22.37
N MET A 221 -0.41 1.92 21.66
CA MET A 221 -0.25 2.09 20.22
C MET A 221 0.14 0.76 19.57
N GLN A 222 -0.64 0.29 18.60
CA GLN A 222 -0.29 -0.92 17.86
C GLN A 222 0.84 -0.61 16.87
N ILE A 223 1.98 -1.29 16.98
CA ILE A 223 3.05 -1.20 15.97
C ILE A 223 3.00 -2.43 15.07
N VAL A 224 2.89 -2.18 13.76
CA VAL A 224 3.00 -3.20 12.71
C VAL A 224 4.29 -2.95 11.94
N TYR A 225 5.22 -3.91 12.05
CA TYR A 225 6.51 -3.86 11.35
C TYR A 225 6.55 -4.86 10.20
N VAL A 226 6.65 -4.36 8.96
CA VAL A 226 6.75 -5.18 7.77
C VAL A 226 8.22 -5.34 7.40
N VAL A 227 8.71 -6.56 7.56
CA VAL A 227 10.11 -6.92 7.29
C VAL A 227 10.49 -6.77 5.81
N ALA A 228 11.78 -6.50 5.60
CA ALA A 228 12.44 -6.59 4.29
C ALA A 228 12.73 -8.05 3.97
N ASP A 229 11.75 -8.74 3.39
CA ASP A 229 11.79 -10.18 3.13
C ASP A 229 12.93 -10.63 2.22
N TYR A 230 13.52 -9.76 1.40
CA TYR A 230 14.70 -10.09 0.59
C TYR A 230 15.95 -10.50 1.39
N TYR A 231 16.00 -10.23 2.71
CA TYR A 231 17.01 -10.79 3.62
C TYR A 231 16.54 -12.04 4.40
N GLU A 232 15.27 -12.41 4.26
CA GLU A 232 14.67 -13.56 4.93
C GLU A 232 14.80 -14.84 4.09
N PRO A 233 14.81 -16.03 4.72
CA PRO A 233 14.89 -17.30 3.99
C PRO A 233 13.58 -17.65 3.25
N TYR A 234 12.44 -17.07 3.67
CA TYR A 234 11.12 -17.32 3.11
C TYR A 234 10.36 -15.99 2.93
N PRO A 235 9.54 -15.88 1.88
CA PRO A 235 8.76 -14.66 1.64
C PRO A 235 7.68 -14.47 2.71
N LYS A 236 7.26 -13.22 2.91
CA LYS A 236 6.07 -12.90 3.72
C LYS A 236 4.78 -13.32 2.98
N PRO A 237 3.69 -13.62 3.69
CA PRO A 237 2.38 -13.91 3.08
C PRO A 237 1.79 -12.65 2.44
N CYS A 238 2.21 -12.35 1.21
CA CYS A 238 1.76 -11.16 0.48
C CYS A 238 0.24 -11.18 0.36
N MET A 239 -0.43 -10.19 0.96
CA MET A 239 -1.89 -10.06 1.00
C MET A 239 -2.63 -11.29 1.58
N TYR A 240 -1.91 -12.20 2.24
CA TYR A 240 -2.39 -13.53 2.63
C TYR A 240 -2.95 -14.37 1.46
N GLY A 241 -2.39 -14.18 0.27
CA GLY A 241 -2.77 -14.88 -0.96
C GLY A 241 -3.40 -13.95 -1.99
N TRP A 242 -3.16 -14.24 -3.26
CA TRP A 242 -3.66 -13.47 -4.40
C TRP A 242 -5.19 -13.44 -4.42
N GLY A 243 -5.78 -12.25 -4.55
CA GLY A 243 -7.23 -12.07 -4.67
C GLY A 243 -8.02 -12.76 -3.55
N SER A 244 -7.51 -12.74 -2.32
CA SER A 244 -8.04 -13.55 -1.21
C SER A 244 -8.76 -12.73 -0.13
N ARG A 245 -8.29 -11.52 0.19
CA ARG A 245 -8.83 -10.70 1.28
C ARG A 245 -9.41 -9.37 0.85
N GLN A 246 -8.83 -8.74 -0.16
CA GLN A 246 -9.25 -7.42 -0.61
C GLN A 246 -8.99 -7.27 -2.10
N LEU A 247 -9.68 -6.31 -2.70
CA LEU A 247 -9.48 -5.88 -4.08
C LEU A 247 -9.09 -4.40 -4.11
N THR A 248 -8.46 -3.99 -5.19
CA THR A 248 -8.20 -2.57 -5.48
C THR A 248 -9.01 -2.18 -6.70
N VAL A 249 -9.63 -1.00 -6.67
CA VAL A 249 -10.18 -0.36 -7.87
C VAL A 249 -9.32 0.86 -8.18
N ALA A 250 -8.70 0.87 -9.35
CA ALA A 250 -7.86 1.96 -9.85
C ALA A 250 -8.70 3.14 -10.36
N PRO A 251 -8.11 4.33 -10.57
CA PRO A 251 -8.88 5.50 -10.98
C PRO A 251 -9.60 5.33 -12.32
N ASN A 252 -9.09 4.51 -13.24
CA ASN A 252 -9.70 4.23 -14.54
C ASN A 252 -10.77 3.12 -14.49
N GLY A 253 -11.03 2.56 -13.32
CA GLY A 253 -11.97 1.46 -13.11
C GLY A 253 -11.38 0.07 -13.25
N ASP A 254 -10.07 -0.08 -13.49
CA ASP A 254 -9.44 -1.40 -13.47
C ASP A 254 -9.54 -1.99 -12.07
N VAL A 255 -9.83 -3.27 -11.99
CA VAL A 255 -9.99 -4.01 -10.73
C VAL A 255 -8.82 -4.97 -10.58
N LEU A 256 -8.12 -4.85 -9.47
CA LEU A 256 -6.85 -5.51 -9.24
C LEU A 256 -6.93 -6.47 -8.05
N PRO A 257 -6.34 -7.68 -8.15
CA PRO A 257 -6.25 -8.62 -7.03
C PRO A 257 -5.33 -8.15 -5.89
N CYS A 258 -4.46 -7.17 -6.16
CA CYS A 258 -3.68 -6.43 -5.18
C CYS A 258 -3.25 -5.08 -5.78
N PRO A 259 -2.83 -4.09 -4.96
CA PRO A 259 -2.49 -2.76 -5.45
C PRO A 259 -1.36 -2.73 -6.50
N ALA A 260 -0.48 -3.73 -6.51
CA ALA A 260 0.64 -3.83 -7.44
C ALA A 260 0.35 -4.71 -8.67
N ALA A 261 -0.86 -5.26 -8.85
CA ALA A 261 -1.11 -6.26 -9.90
C ALA A 261 -0.93 -5.72 -11.33
N SER A 262 -1.07 -4.41 -11.53
CA SER A 262 -0.81 -3.74 -12.81
C SER A 262 0.66 -3.82 -13.26
N SER A 263 1.57 -4.21 -12.36
CA SER A 263 2.96 -4.47 -12.73
C SER A 263 3.13 -5.75 -13.57
N ILE A 264 2.16 -6.66 -13.53
CA ILE A 264 2.18 -7.91 -14.28
C ILE A 264 1.60 -7.65 -15.66
N THR A 265 2.45 -7.27 -16.61
CA THR A 265 2.00 -6.82 -17.94
C THR A 265 1.41 -7.94 -18.81
N THR A 266 1.62 -9.20 -18.44
CA THR A 266 0.99 -10.37 -19.05
C THR A 266 -0.39 -10.68 -18.47
N LEU A 267 -0.79 -10.02 -17.37
CA LEU A 267 -2.10 -10.19 -16.76
C LEU A 267 -3.06 -9.15 -17.35
N LYS A 268 -4.14 -9.63 -17.98
CA LYS A 268 -5.23 -8.75 -18.43
C LYS A 268 -6.11 -8.41 -17.23
N LEU A 269 -6.18 -7.12 -16.87
CA LEU A 269 -7.07 -6.63 -15.82
C LEU A 269 -8.49 -6.40 -16.38
N ASP A 270 -9.47 -6.64 -15.52
CA ASP A 270 -10.88 -6.40 -15.81
C ASP A 270 -11.31 -5.02 -15.31
N ASN A 271 -12.38 -4.46 -15.86
CA ASN A 271 -12.80 -3.09 -15.58
C ASN A 271 -14.28 -3.02 -15.17
N VAL A 272 -14.58 -2.20 -14.15
CA VAL A 272 -15.94 -1.99 -13.59
C VAL A 272 -16.93 -1.39 -14.59
N ARG A 273 -16.44 -0.74 -15.66
CA ARG A 273 -17.30 -0.23 -16.75
C ARG A 273 -17.84 -1.34 -17.65
N SER A 274 -17.19 -2.49 -17.67
CA SER A 274 -17.54 -3.62 -18.53
C SER A 274 -18.13 -4.80 -17.79
N GLN A 275 -17.77 -5.01 -16.52
CA GLN A 275 -18.17 -6.17 -15.73
C GLN A 275 -18.44 -5.76 -14.27
N SER A 276 -19.34 -6.49 -13.60
CA SER A 276 -19.62 -6.26 -12.18
C SER A 276 -18.47 -6.69 -11.28
N LEU A 277 -18.33 -6.09 -10.09
CA LEU A 277 -17.32 -6.52 -9.11
C LEU A 277 -17.49 -7.99 -8.69
N GLU A 278 -18.73 -8.49 -8.61
CA GLU A 278 -18.99 -9.90 -8.30
C GLU A 278 -18.40 -10.82 -9.38
N GLU A 279 -18.70 -10.53 -10.66
CA GLU A 279 -18.19 -11.31 -11.78
C GLU A 279 -16.67 -11.27 -11.82
N ILE A 280 -16.08 -10.09 -11.63
CA ILE A 280 -14.63 -9.93 -11.61
C ILE A 280 -14.01 -10.74 -10.47
N TRP A 281 -14.50 -10.57 -9.24
CA TRP A 281 -13.92 -11.22 -8.06
C TRP A 281 -13.98 -12.75 -8.14
N TYR A 282 -15.11 -13.31 -8.57
CA TYR A 282 -15.31 -14.77 -8.54
C TYR A 282 -14.90 -15.46 -9.83
N ARG A 283 -15.05 -14.82 -11.00
CA ARG A 283 -14.97 -15.51 -12.30
C ARG A 283 -13.86 -15.00 -13.21
N SER A 284 -13.25 -13.85 -12.96
CA SER A 284 -12.25 -13.35 -13.90
C SER A 284 -10.95 -14.14 -13.88
N ASP A 285 -10.28 -14.13 -15.02
CA ASP A 285 -8.95 -14.72 -15.17
C ASP A 285 -7.94 -13.98 -14.27
N SER A 286 -8.07 -12.66 -14.11
CA SER A 286 -7.13 -11.85 -13.32
C SER A 286 -7.13 -12.25 -11.84
N PHE A 287 -8.31 -12.44 -11.24
CA PHE A 287 -8.43 -12.85 -9.83
C PHE A 287 -8.14 -14.33 -9.62
N ASN A 288 -8.40 -15.19 -10.61
CA ASN A 288 -8.19 -16.63 -10.46
C ASN A 288 -6.81 -17.12 -10.91
N ALA A 289 -6.02 -16.31 -11.63
CA ALA A 289 -4.70 -16.68 -12.16
C ALA A 289 -3.75 -17.28 -11.10
N TYR A 290 -3.71 -16.69 -9.90
CA TYR A 290 -2.83 -17.12 -8.81
C TYR A 290 -3.58 -17.40 -7.50
N ARG A 291 -4.89 -17.66 -7.57
CA ARG A 291 -5.69 -17.98 -6.38
C ARG A 291 -5.59 -19.46 -6.02
N GLY A 292 -5.50 -19.76 -4.72
CA GLY A 292 -5.29 -21.13 -4.23
C GLY A 292 -3.87 -21.63 -4.50
N ASP A 293 -3.69 -22.95 -4.64
CA ASP A 293 -2.36 -23.58 -4.79
C ASP A 293 -2.19 -24.34 -6.12
N HIS A 294 -3.24 -24.47 -6.93
CA HIS A 294 -3.24 -25.27 -8.15
C HIS A 294 -2.26 -24.76 -9.24
N TRP A 295 -2.06 -23.44 -9.30
CA TRP A 295 -1.15 -22.75 -10.22
C TRP A 295 0.33 -22.90 -9.84
N MET A 296 0.63 -23.25 -8.58
CA MET A 296 1.99 -23.16 -8.04
C MET A 296 2.96 -24.12 -8.75
N PRO A 297 4.15 -23.68 -9.19
CA PRO A 297 5.17 -24.58 -9.69
C PRO A 297 5.87 -25.31 -8.53
N ASP A 298 6.71 -26.31 -8.84
CA ASP A 298 7.70 -26.77 -7.88
C ASP A 298 8.75 -25.66 -7.63
N PRO A 299 9.28 -25.53 -6.40
CA PRO A 299 9.04 -26.38 -5.24
C PRO A 299 7.77 -26.03 -4.43
N CYS A 300 7.06 -24.95 -4.77
CA CYS A 300 5.91 -24.47 -4.00
C CYS A 300 4.76 -25.50 -3.93
N ARG A 301 4.48 -26.19 -5.04
CA ARG A 301 3.40 -27.19 -5.15
C ARG A 301 3.46 -28.27 -4.06
N SER A 302 4.68 -28.77 -3.78
CA SER A 302 4.95 -29.78 -2.76
C SER A 302 5.48 -29.22 -1.44
N CYS A 303 5.60 -27.89 -1.30
CA CYS A 303 6.15 -27.27 -0.10
C CYS A 303 5.13 -27.28 1.06
N SER A 304 5.58 -27.62 2.27
CA SER A 304 4.75 -27.54 3.48
C SER A 304 4.29 -26.12 3.83
N ARG A 305 4.93 -25.09 3.27
CA ARG A 305 4.62 -23.69 3.52
C ARG A 305 3.63 -23.05 2.56
N LYS A 306 3.15 -23.77 1.54
CA LYS A 306 2.29 -23.21 0.48
C LYS A 306 1.00 -22.55 1.00
N GLY A 307 0.46 -23.03 2.13
CA GLY A 307 -0.71 -22.42 2.80
C GLY A 307 -0.36 -21.35 3.85
N ILE A 308 0.94 -21.07 4.05
CA ILE A 308 1.45 -20.08 4.99
C ILE A 308 1.82 -18.81 4.23
N ASP A 309 2.71 -18.92 3.23
CA ASP A 309 3.25 -17.78 2.48
C ASP A 309 2.68 -17.65 1.06
N PHE A 310 1.88 -18.62 0.61
CA PHE A 310 1.19 -18.60 -0.68
C PHE A 310 2.14 -18.46 -1.89
N GLY A 311 3.39 -18.95 -1.73
CA GLY A 311 4.43 -18.83 -2.75
C GLY A 311 5.07 -17.44 -2.82
N GLY A 312 4.70 -16.50 -1.94
CA GLY A 312 5.20 -15.13 -1.92
C GLY A 312 4.49 -14.18 -2.89
N CYS A 313 5.13 -13.06 -3.22
CA CYS A 313 4.55 -11.98 -4.01
C CYS A 313 4.64 -12.25 -5.53
N ARG A 314 3.48 -12.32 -6.20
CA ARG A 314 3.41 -12.57 -7.66
C ARG A 314 3.92 -11.38 -8.48
N CYS A 315 3.61 -10.16 -8.03
CA CYS A 315 4.12 -8.93 -8.66
C CYS A 315 5.64 -8.86 -8.61
N GLN A 316 6.23 -9.22 -7.49
CA GLN A 316 7.69 -9.25 -7.32
C GLN A 316 8.34 -10.36 -8.15
N ALA A 317 7.76 -11.56 -8.15
CA ALA A 317 8.20 -12.65 -9.02
C ALA A 317 8.25 -12.19 -10.48
N PHE A 318 7.18 -11.57 -10.97
CA PHE A 318 7.14 -11.02 -12.32
C PHE A 318 8.19 -9.94 -12.57
N LEU A 319 8.29 -8.95 -11.68
CA LEU A 319 9.21 -7.83 -11.86
C LEU A 319 10.69 -8.23 -11.85
N LEU A 320 11.02 -9.36 -11.23
CA LEU A 320 12.39 -9.86 -11.11
C LEU A 320 12.74 -10.96 -12.13
N THR A 321 11.75 -11.72 -12.60
CA THR A 321 11.98 -12.90 -13.47
C THR A 321 11.29 -12.81 -14.83
N GLY A 322 10.30 -11.92 -14.98
CA GLY A 322 9.40 -11.88 -16.13
C GLY A 322 8.23 -12.86 -16.05
N ASP A 323 8.15 -13.70 -15.00
CA ASP A 323 7.08 -14.69 -14.81
C ASP A 323 6.43 -14.54 -13.42
N ALA A 324 5.12 -14.25 -13.42
CA ALA A 324 4.32 -14.13 -12.21
C ALA A 324 3.94 -15.50 -11.61
N GLY A 325 4.02 -16.57 -12.39
CA GLY A 325 3.84 -17.95 -11.94
C GLY A 325 5.07 -18.52 -11.23
N ALA A 326 6.25 -17.91 -11.40
CA ALA A 326 7.50 -18.38 -10.79
C ALA A 326 7.48 -18.32 -9.26
N THR A 327 8.25 -19.18 -8.60
CA THR A 327 8.46 -19.08 -7.15
C THR A 327 9.08 -17.72 -6.83
N ASP A 328 8.56 -17.00 -5.82
CA ASP A 328 9.11 -15.69 -5.45
C ASP A 328 10.64 -15.79 -5.25
N PRO A 329 11.46 -15.03 -6.00
CA PRO A 329 12.92 -15.07 -5.91
C PRO A 329 13.48 -14.82 -4.51
N VAL A 330 12.71 -14.20 -3.61
CA VAL A 330 13.10 -14.05 -2.21
C VAL A 330 13.21 -15.40 -1.50
N CYS A 331 12.39 -16.38 -1.86
CA CYS A 331 12.46 -17.70 -1.24
C CYS A 331 13.84 -18.34 -1.48
N SER A 332 14.49 -18.80 -0.42
CA SER A 332 15.75 -19.57 -0.47
C SER A 332 15.66 -20.85 -1.32
N LYS A 333 14.44 -21.35 -1.59
CA LYS A 333 14.19 -22.50 -2.45
C LYS A 333 13.89 -22.13 -3.90
N SER A 334 13.81 -20.84 -4.24
CA SER A 334 13.52 -20.41 -5.60
C SER A 334 14.70 -20.75 -6.52
N PRO A 335 14.46 -21.30 -7.72
CA PRO A 335 15.52 -21.45 -8.72
C PRO A 335 16.13 -20.08 -9.11
N ASP A 336 15.34 -19.00 -8.97
CA ASP A 336 15.74 -17.63 -9.29
C ASP A 336 16.32 -16.86 -8.10
N ARG A 337 16.63 -17.53 -6.98
CA ARG A 337 17.19 -16.88 -5.77
C ARG A 337 18.46 -16.07 -6.08
N GLY A 338 19.26 -16.52 -7.05
CA GLY A 338 20.45 -15.81 -7.51
C GLY A 338 20.19 -14.39 -8.03
N VAL A 339 18.97 -14.06 -8.47
CA VAL A 339 18.58 -12.69 -8.85
C VAL A 339 18.61 -11.76 -7.64
N ILE A 340 18.03 -12.20 -6.52
CA ILE A 340 18.05 -11.43 -5.27
C ILE A 340 19.48 -11.30 -4.77
N ASP A 341 20.23 -12.40 -4.72
CA ASP A 341 21.61 -12.39 -4.22
C ASP A 341 22.51 -11.44 -5.04
N THR A 342 22.30 -11.39 -6.36
CA THR A 342 22.99 -10.43 -7.24
C THR A 342 22.60 -8.98 -6.94
N ILE A 343 21.31 -8.70 -6.72
CA ILE A 343 20.84 -7.35 -6.35
C ILE A 343 21.45 -6.92 -5.01
N LEU A 344 21.45 -7.81 -4.02
CA LEU A 344 22.00 -7.54 -2.69
C LEU A 344 23.52 -7.31 -2.76
N ALA A 345 24.26 -8.17 -3.45
CA ALA A 345 25.70 -8.03 -3.64
C ALA A 345 26.09 -6.78 -4.44
N GLY A 346 25.23 -6.34 -5.37
CA GLY A 346 25.41 -5.13 -6.17
C GLY A 346 24.95 -3.84 -5.48
N THR A 347 24.53 -3.89 -4.21
CA THR A 347 24.10 -2.69 -3.48
C THR A 347 25.29 -1.75 -3.28
N PRO A 348 25.25 -0.51 -3.77
CA PRO A 348 26.39 0.40 -3.68
C PRO A 348 26.60 0.86 -2.23
N SER A 349 27.86 1.12 -1.84
CA SER A 349 28.19 1.63 -0.49
C SER A 349 27.56 3.00 -0.24
N GLU A 350 27.51 3.85 -1.26
CA GLU A 350 26.79 5.14 -1.24
C GLU A 350 25.53 5.05 -2.10
N PRO A 351 24.36 5.47 -1.57
CA PRO A 351 23.12 5.43 -2.34
C PRO A 351 23.18 6.47 -3.48
N PRO A 352 22.79 6.11 -4.72
CA PRO A 352 22.71 7.07 -5.81
C PRO A 352 21.58 8.09 -5.58
N GLU A 353 21.57 9.15 -6.37
CA GLU A 353 20.51 10.16 -6.32
C GLU A 353 19.14 9.54 -6.65
N LEU A 354 18.10 9.94 -5.90
CA LEU A 354 16.75 9.45 -6.06
C LEU A 354 16.09 10.05 -7.31
N VAL A 355 15.52 9.20 -8.15
CA VAL A 355 14.63 9.65 -9.22
C VAL A 355 13.26 9.95 -8.63
N MET A 356 13.00 11.24 -8.39
CA MET A 356 11.74 11.70 -7.82
C MET A 356 10.55 11.51 -8.78
N ARG A 357 9.37 11.22 -8.22
CA ARG A 357 8.12 11.12 -8.98
C ARG A 357 7.69 12.50 -9.46
N LYS A 358 8.10 12.93 -10.65
CA LYS A 358 7.70 14.22 -11.21
C LYS A 358 6.25 14.16 -11.69
N ASN A 359 5.43 15.15 -11.33
CA ASN A 359 4.12 15.33 -11.93
C ASN A 359 4.29 15.65 -13.42
N THR A 360 3.85 14.76 -14.30
CA THR A 360 3.57 15.09 -15.71
C THR A 360 2.28 15.90 -15.84
N ILE A 361 1.47 16.00 -14.78
CA ILE A 361 0.22 16.77 -14.77
C ILE A 361 0.50 18.11 -14.07
N LYS A 362 0.63 19.18 -14.86
CA LYS A 362 0.55 20.55 -14.34
C LYS A 362 -0.81 20.71 -13.67
N VAL A 363 -0.81 20.86 -12.34
CA VAL A 363 -1.98 21.36 -11.62
C VAL A 363 -2.10 22.82 -12.04
N VAL A 364 -3.01 23.11 -12.97
CA VAL A 364 -3.45 24.47 -13.29
C VAL A 364 -4.54 24.86 -12.32
#